data_AF-A0A5J5FR58-F1
#
_entry.id   AF-A0A5J5FR58-F1
#
_cell.length_a   1.000
_cell.length_b   1.000
_cell.length_c   1.000
_cell.angle_alpha   90.00
_cell.angle_beta   90.00
_cell.angle_gamma   90.00
#
_symmetry.space_group_name_H-M   'P 1'
#
loop_
_entity.id
_entity.type
_entity.pdbx_description
1 polymer ?
#
loop_
_entity_poly.entity_id
_entity_poly.type
_entity_poly.pdbx_seq_one_letter_code
_entity_poly.pdbx_strand_id
1 'polypeptide(L)'
;MERVNRLIFFPVPLPDEDFRSLIFRYHIRSGNSEIIQSKNDLFGVRSYKHTLFPKRLQFLLDRLPLGHTFTLNQFIYDHTWYGLYQAFFTIERHMAMLNVIKSASANQRNATGQPTVSSEGVISTEIKYCPQCVHNDFEQFGEIYLHREHQVSFLECCPSHSVRLVSRCPICESRYGSNESGQLLREPFCKNGHGLSVEKLEINETKKYLQTVMMNDLLYVRDHYKDLSAQEIRIKFYEQLFANGYITLTGVIQKKRLLFDFEKWFTEQENKIFNCNFLRSIYFKNSLLRTDSMTQFMGFYLLLAAFLSGSLKTLLLSRESYALPIPFGSGPWSCYNPMCLYKDIPKISKCTRSVINGQTGVFSIRYFCPRCGRQNIIQGSYSGVISSWTKSSTEVEGSSIPSEIALAYEQIAAGTDITTTNLKRRAKMENILANNVFHSRSEIRNIDQSLYRWLMRNDKEWLEQVLPVRIPRDKVKLDFKAMDKHLVLKIRTAAARIDPEYRLPIKRGTIINLLDPSDGNRFRHYHHQLPLSVKEIDKTVEDTKAFLIRSISRHYSKIRNRGTAVMTVNEFKSMASVSYHLHGDKEVDNHIRMFLQKKGALIDT
;
A
#
# COMPACT_ATOMS: atom_id res chain seq x y z
N MET A 1 -21.51 36.12 -7.64
CA MET A 1 -20.54 35.32 -8.43
C MET A 1 -19.14 35.73 -8.00
N GLU A 2 -18.43 34.90 -7.25
CA GLU A 2 -17.01 35.12 -6.99
C GLU A 2 -16.26 35.12 -8.33
N ARG A 3 -15.45 36.15 -8.59
CA ARG A 3 -14.60 36.21 -9.78
C ARG A 3 -13.60 35.05 -9.71
N VAL A 4 -13.85 33.99 -10.48
CA VAL A 4 -12.87 32.91 -10.68
C VAL A 4 -11.65 33.52 -11.35
N ASN A 5 -10.54 33.64 -10.61
CA ASN A 5 -9.29 34.18 -11.12
C ASN A 5 -8.70 33.20 -12.15
N ARG A 6 -8.95 33.39 -13.45
CA ARG A 6 -8.49 32.50 -14.52
C ARG A 6 -7.01 32.73 -14.85
N LEU A 7 -6.36 31.67 -15.34
CA LEU A 7 -5.02 31.71 -15.89
C LEU A 7 -5.06 32.35 -17.29
N ILE A 8 -4.02 33.12 -17.62
CA ILE A 8 -3.89 33.79 -18.93
C ILE A 8 -3.54 32.76 -20.02
N PHE A 9 -2.72 31.77 -19.69
CA PHE A 9 -2.29 30.72 -20.60
C PHE A 9 -2.00 29.42 -19.84
N PHE A 10 -1.89 28.31 -20.56
CA PHE A 10 -1.34 27.05 -20.07
C PHE A 10 -0.61 26.35 -21.23
N PRO A 11 0.56 25.72 -21.00
CA PRO A 11 1.31 25.06 -22.07
C PRO A 11 0.49 23.94 -22.73
N VAL A 12 0.62 23.82 -24.05
CA VAL A 12 0.09 22.67 -24.78
C VAL A 12 1.01 21.47 -24.51
N PRO A 13 0.47 20.30 -24.12
CA PRO A 13 1.27 19.10 -23.91
C PRO A 13 1.98 18.63 -25.17
N LEU A 14 3.23 18.21 -25.00
CA LEU A 14 4.08 17.67 -26.06
C LEU A 14 4.02 16.12 -26.11
N PRO A 15 4.48 15.49 -27.21
CA PRO A 15 4.48 14.04 -27.36
C PRO A 15 5.28 13.35 -26.25
N ASP A 16 4.67 12.34 -25.61
CA ASP A 16 5.25 11.63 -24.45
C ASP A 16 5.62 12.51 -23.24
N GLU A 17 5.06 13.72 -23.13
CA GLU A 17 5.38 14.61 -22.01
C GLU A 17 4.79 14.13 -20.67
N ASP A 18 5.64 14.05 -19.64
CA ASP A 18 5.26 13.83 -18.25
C ASP A 18 4.66 15.11 -17.65
N PHE A 19 3.56 14.97 -16.91
CA PHE A 19 2.80 16.08 -16.34
C PHE A 19 3.64 17.00 -15.44
N ARG A 20 4.73 16.51 -14.84
CA ARG A 20 5.65 17.35 -14.06
C ARG A 20 6.35 18.39 -14.94
N SER A 21 6.65 18.06 -16.19
CA SER A 21 7.22 18.97 -17.18
C SER A 21 6.22 20.06 -17.59
N LEU A 22 4.94 19.73 -17.76
CA LEU A 22 3.90 20.73 -18.03
C LEU A 22 3.86 21.84 -16.98
N ILE A 23 3.95 21.46 -15.69
CA ILE A 23 4.01 22.41 -14.58
C ILE A 23 5.26 23.29 -14.67
N PHE A 24 6.41 22.69 -15.03
CA PHE A 24 7.67 23.40 -15.15
C PHE A 24 7.68 24.36 -16.35
N ARG A 25 7.18 23.95 -17.51
CA ARG A 25 7.03 24.82 -18.68
C ARG A 25 6.10 25.98 -18.40
N TYR A 26 5.00 25.75 -17.68
CA TYR A 26 4.14 26.84 -17.20
C TYR A 26 4.94 27.81 -16.33
N HIS A 27 5.75 27.30 -15.40
CA HIS A 27 6.60 28.12 -14.51
C HIS A 27 7.61 28.98 -15.28
N ILE A 28 8.30 28.42 -16.27
CA ILE A 28 9.24 29.17 -17.11
C ILE A 28 8.51 30.26 -17.88
N ARG A 29 7.38 29.94 -18.53
CA ARG A 29 6.62 30.89 -19.34
C ARG A 29 5.90 31.96 -18.52
N SER A 30 5.54 31.66 -17.26
CA SER A 30 4.83 32.61 -16.40
C SER A 30 5.78 33.65 -15.78
N GLY A 31 7.10 33.43 -15.86
CA GLY A 31 8.10 34.32 -15.27
C GLY A 31 8.06 34.35 -13.74
N ASN A 32 7.42 33.37 -13.10
CA ASN A 32 7.39 33.28 -11.64
C ASN A 32 8.80 33.02 -11.12
N SER A 33 9.18 33.67 -10.02
CA SER A 33 10.53 33.54 -9.46
C SER A 33 10.78 32.16 -8.84
N GLU A 34 9.71 31.54 -8.32
CA GLU A 34 9.78 30.25 -7.65
C GLU A 34 8.65 29.32 -8.11
N ILE A 35 8.94 28.02 -8.25
CA ILE A 35 7.96 27.01 -8.66
C ILE A 35 6.75 26.91 -7.70
N ILE A 36 6.93 27.32 -6.43
CA ILE A 36 5.83 27.41 -5.46
C ILE A 36 4.74 28.37 -5.93
N GLN A 37 5.12 29.51 -6.50
CA GLN A 37 4.16 30.49 -7.00
C GLN A 37 3.35 29.88 -8.15
N SER A 38 4.03 29.22 -9.09
CA SER A 38 3.38 28.53 -10.20
C SER A 38 2.44 27.41 -9.73
N LYS A 39 2.79 26.65 -8.68
CA LYS A 39 1.88 25.65 -8.09
C LYS A 39 0.70 26.26 -7.34
N ASN A 40 0.90 27.44 -6.75
CA ASN A 40 -0.20 28.18 -6.15
C ASN A 40 -1.17 28.68 -7.22
N ASP A 41 -0.67 29.11 -8.37
CA ASP A 41 -1.50 29.51 -9.51
C ASP A 41 -2.30 28.32 -10.05
N LEU A 42 -1.60 27.21 -10.33
CA LEU A 42 -2.17 26.03 -10.99
C LEU A 42 -3.09 25.21 -10.08
N PHE A 43 -2.73 25.03 -8.80
CA PHE A 43 -3.43 24.08 -7.90
C PHE A 43 -3.88 24.72 -6.58
N GLY A 44 -3.56 25.99 -6.33
CA GLY A 44 -3.87 26.65 -5.05
C GLY A 44 -3.13 26.02 -3.87
N VAL A 45 -1.93 25.49 -4.11
CA VAL A 45 -1.09 24.85 -3.07
C VAL A 45 0.32 25.45 -3.07
N ARG A 46 0.89 25.62 -1.88
CA ARG A 46 2.27 26.10 -1.71
C ARG A 46 3.19 24.94 -1.33
N SER A 47 3.83 24.32 -2.32
CA SER A 47 4.77 23.21 -2.09
C SER A 47 5.79 23.09 -3.21
N TYR A 48 7.06 22.89 -2.89
CA TYR A 48 8.09 22.56 -3.89
C TYR A 48 7.93 21.15 -4.46
N LYS A 49 7.38 20.22 -3.68
CA LYS A 49 7.33 18.80 -4.04
C LYS A 49 6.40 18.51 -5.22
N HIS A 50 6.89 17.83 -6.24
CA HIS A 50 6.09 17.22 -7.29
C HIS A 50 5.73 15.80 -6.87
N THR A 51 4.44 15.50 -6.84
CA THR A 51 3.96 14.14 -6.64
C THR A 51 3.92 13.40 -7.97
N LEU A 52 4.12 12.08 -7.92
CA LEU A 52 4.03 11.21 -9.09
C LEU A 52 2.70 11.40 -9.84
N PHE A 53 1.60 11.59 -9.09
CA PHE A 53 0.31 11.93 -9.65
C PHE A 53 -0.12 13.31 -9.19
N PRO A 54 -0.66 14.15 -10.09
CA PRO A 54 -1.16 15.45 -9.73
C PRO A 54 -2.35 15.36 -8.78
N LYS A 55 -2.51 16.38 -7.95
CA LYS A 55 -3.65 16.55 -7.04
C LYS A 55 -4.39 17.81 -7.45
N ARG A 56 -5.70 17.84 -7.21
CA ARG A 56 -6.57 19.00 -7.50
C ARG A 56 -6.59 19.37 -8.99
N LEU A 57 -6.60 18.39 -9.88
CA LEU A 57 -6.69 18.64 -11.31
C LEU A 57 -7.98 19.37 -11.70
N GLN A 58 -9.09 19.15 -10.98
CA GLN A 58 -10.31 19.90 -11.26
C GLN A 58 -10.13 21.40 -11.02
N PHE A 59 -9.43 21.76 -9.94
CA PHE A 59 -9.11 23.16 -9.64
C PHE A 59 -8.26 23.80 -10.75
N LEU A 60 -7.33 23.06 -11.34
CA LEU A 60 -6.56 23.52 -12.49
C LEU A 60 -7.49 23.78 -13.68
N LEU A 61 -8.27 22.77 -14.08
CA LEU A 61 -9.17 22.83 -15.24
C LEU A 61 -10.14 24.01 -15.15
N ASP A 62 -10.76 24.21 -13.98
CA ASP A 62 -11.73 25.29 -13.78
C ASP A 62 -11.12 26.70 -13.98
N ARG A 63 -9.79 26.82 -13.82
CA ARG A 63 -9.04 28.07 -13.95
C ARG A 63 -8.33 28.23 -15.28
N LEU A 64 -8.34 27.23 -16.16
CA LEU A 64 -7.73 27.35 -17.48
C LEU A 64 -8.43 28.44 -18.32
N PRO A 65 -7.74 28.93 -19.39
CA PRO A 65 -8.32 29.89 -20.32
C PRO A 65 -9.68 29.39 -20.88
N LEU A 66 -10.59 30.34 -21.14
CA LEU A 66 -11.89 30.02 -21.72
C LEU A 66 -11.72 29.30 -23.07
N GLY A 67 -12.50 28.24 -23.29
CA GLY A 67 -12.45 27.45 -24.52
C GLY A 67 -11.34 26.40 -24.59
N HIS A 68 -10.63 26.12 -23.49
CA HIS A 68 -9.67 25.01 -23.46
C HIS A 68 -10.34 23.66 -23.75
N THR A 69 -9.60 22.75 -24.38
CA THR A 69 -10.08 21.38 -24.71
C THR A 69 -9.57 20.31 -23.75
N PHE A 70 -8.71 20.69 -22.80
CA PHE A 70 -8.11 19.74 -21.86
C PHE A 70 -9.14 19.05 -20.98
N THR A 71 -8.96 17.74 -20.80
CA THR A 71 -9.79 16.93 -19.92
C THR A 71 -8.99 16.34 -18.77
N LEU A 72 -9.68 16.00 -17.68
CA LEU A 72 -9.06 15.33 -16.54
C LEU A 72 -8.44 13.99 -16.94
N ASN A 73 -9.14 13.21 -17.78
CA ASN A 73 -8.66 11.91 -18.23
C ASN A 73 -7.39 12.04 -19.08
N GLN A 74 -7.33 13.03 -19.97
CA GLN A 74 -6.13 13.28 -20.77
C GLN A 74 -4.91 13.53 -19.89
N PHE A 75 -4.99 14.44 -18.91
CA PHE A 75 -3.86 14.68 -18.01
C PHE A 75 -3.47 13.45 -17.18
N ILE A 76 -4.45 12.66 -16.74
CA ILE A 76 -4.19 11.47 -15.93
C ILE A 76 -3.55 10.35 -16.76
N TYR A 77 -4.13 10.00 -17.90
CA TYR A 77 -3.75 8.78 -18.63
C TYR A 77 -2.71 9.05 -19.74
N ASP A 78 -2.73 10.24 -20.34
CA ASP A 78 -1.86 10.56 -21.48
C ASP A 78 -0.58 11.29 -21.03
N HIS A 79 -0.58 11.87 -19.82
CA HIS A 79 0.57 12.62 -19.29
C HIS A 79 1.08 12.11 -17.94
N THR A 80 0.58 10.97 -17.43
CA THR A 80 1.19 10.29 -16.28
C THR A 80 1.18 8.77 -16.46
N TRP A 81 1.85 8.06 -15.56
CA TRP A 81 1.80 6.60 -15.49
C TRP A 81 0.58 6.06 -14.72
N TYR A 82 -0.51 6.83 -14.57
CA TYR A 82 -1.62 6.43 -13.71
C TYR A 82 -2.35 5.18 -14.22
N GLY A 83 -2.51 5.02 -15.55
CA GLY A 83 -3.12 3.83 -16.15
C GLY A 83 -2.43 2.54 -15.71
N LEU A 84 -1.08 2.54 -15.67
CA LEU A 84 -0.29 1.42 -15.15
C LEU A 84 -0.63 1.12 -13.68
N TYR A 85 -0.63 2.14 -12.81
CA TYR A 85 -0.92 1.91 -11.38
C TYR A 85 -2.37 1.51 -11.13
N GLN A 86 -3.32 2.03 -11.92
CA GLN A 86 -4.72 1.66 -11.85
C GLN A 86 -4.92 0.17 -12.07
N ALA A 87 -4.25 -0.42 -13.05
CA ALA A 87 -4.34 -1.85 -13.33
C ALA A 87 -3.93 -2.72 -12.12
N PHE A 88 -3.07 -2.21 -11.24
CA PHE A 88 -2.67 -2.89 -10.01
C PHE A 88 -3.40 -2.41 -8.75
N PHE A 89 -4.41 -1.53 -8.88
CA PHE A 89 -5.26 -1.12 -7.77
C PHE A 89 -6.45 -2.08 -7.56
N THR A 90 -6.92 -2.15 -6.32
CA THR A 90 -8.30 -2.59 -6.08
C THR A 90 -9.27 -1.49 -6.52
N ILE A 91 -10.51 -1.85 -6.82
CA ILE A 91 -11.55 -0.90 -7.23
C ILE A 91 -11.69 0.22 -6.19
N GLU A 92 -11.67 -0.11 -4.90
CA GLU A 92 -11.77 0.88 -3.82
C GLU A 92 -10.59 1.84 -3.80
N ARG A 93 -9.38 1.32 -4.01
CA ARG A 93 -8.15 2.13 -4.02
C ARG A 93 -8.10 3.05 -5.24
N HIS A 94 -8.50 2.55 -6.40
CA HIS A 94 -8.63 3.37 -7.61
C HIS A 94 -9.62 4.53 -7.39
N MET A 95 -10.82 4.25 -6.87
CA MET A 95 -11.82 5.28 -6.58
C MET A 95 -11.32 6.32 -5.56
N ALA A 96 -10.67 5.87 -4.48
CA ALA A 96 -10.08 6.77 -3.50
C ALA A 96 -9.01 7.68 -4.12
N MET A 97 -8.16 7.11 -4.98
CA MET A 97 -7.10 7.85 -5.65
C MET A 97 -7.63 8.84 -6.69
N LEU A 98 -8.67 8.48 -7.47
CA LEU A 98 -9.33 9.42 -8.38
C LEU A 98 -9.94 10.61 -7.64
N ASN A 99 -10.57 10.39 -6.48
CA ASN A 99 -11.10 11.47 -5.66
C ASN A 99 -9.97 12.42 -5.18
N VAL A 100 -8.81 11.87 -4.82
CA VAL A 100 -7.63 12.66 -4.46
C VAL A 100 -7.11 13.48 -5.66
N ILE A 101 -7.03 12.87 -6.84
CA ILE A 101 -6.58 13.56 -8.06
C ILE A 101 -7.54 14.69 -8.42
N LYS A 102 -8.86 14.46 -8.32
CA LYS A 102 -9.90 15.46 -8.63
C LYS A 102 -9.94 16.59 -7.60
N SER A 103 -10.10 16.28 -6.32
CA SER A 103 -10.60 17.22 -5.32
C SER A 103 -9.86 17.17 -3.96
N ALA A 104 -8.63 16.66 -3.90
CA ALA A 104 -7.88 16.65 -2.64
C ALA A 104 -7.84 18.03 -1.96
N SER A 105 -8.03 18.07 -0.65
CA SER A 105 -7.81 19.32 0.10
C SER A 105 -6.33 19.73 0.01
N ALA A 106 -6.07 21.03 -0.07
CA ALA A 106 -4.72 21.60 -0.08
C ALA A 106 -3.85 21.09 1.10
N ASN A 107 -4.48 20.73 2.22
CA ASN A 107 -3.81 20.31 3.45
C ASN A 107 -3.72 18.78 3.63
N GLN A 108 -4.19 17.96 2.69
CA GLN A 108 -4.20 16.50 2.83
C GLN A 108 -2.80 15.91 2.53
N ARG A 109 -1.97 15.81 3.57
CA ARG A 109 -0.58 15.29 3.48
C ARG A 109 -0.53 13.80 3.13
N ASN A 110 -1.43 12.99 3.71
CA ASN A 110 -1.54 11.55 3.46
C ASN A 110 -2.87 11.24 2.81
N ALA A 111 -2.88 11.16 1.48
CA ALA A 111 -4.06 10.75 0.73
C ALA A 111 -4.20 9.22 0.78
N THR A 112 -5.37 8.75 1.17
CA THR A 112 -5.73 7.32 1.15
C THR A 112 -5.52 6.74 -0.24
N GLY A 113 -4.73 5.67 -0.35
CA GLY A 113 -4.52 4.94 -1.62
C GLY A 113 -3.30 5.36 -2.44
N GLN A 114 -2.54 6.38 -2.05
CA GLN A 114 -1.30 6.74 -2.77
C GLN A 114 -0.28 5.59 -2.73
N PRO A 115 0.36 5.25 -3.86
CA PRO A 115 1.49 4.32 -3.86
C PRO A 115 2.65 4.85 -3.03
N THR A 116 3.29 3.96 -2.27
CA THR A 116 4.57 4.28 -1.64
C THR A 116 5.59 4.51 -2.74
N VAL A 117 6.22 5.67 -2.72
CA VAL A 117 7.37 5.96 -3.58
C VAL A 117 8.58 5.32 -2.92
N SER A 118 9.18 4.32 -3.58
CA SER A 118 10.39 3.66 -3.11
C SER A 118 11.42 3.57 -4.24
N SER A 119 12.69 3.36 -3.87
CA SER A 119 13.80 3.13 -4.80
C SER A 119 13.58 1.92 -5.70
N GLU A 120 12.78 0.96 -5.25
CA GLU A 120 12.44 -0.28 -5.96
C GLU A 120 11.15 -0.17 -6.79
N GLY A 121 10.53 1.02 -6.84
CA GLY A 121 9.34 1.27 -7.65
C GLY A 121 9.63 1.16 -9.16
N VAL A 122 8.58 0.99 -9.97
CA VAL A 122 8.68 0.96 -11.44
C VAL A 122 8.97 2.33 -12.03
N ILE A 123 8.51 3.40 -11.36
CA ILE A 123 8.82 4.78 -11.75
C ILE A 123 9.95 5.29 -10.85
N SER A 124 10.99 5.84 -11.48
CA SER A 124 12.18 6.36 -10.83
C SER A 124 11.85 7.57 -9.96
N THR A 125 12.53 7.66 -8.84
CA THR A 125 12.51 8.84 -7.96
C THR A 125 13.44 9.94 -8.45
N GLU A 126 14.48 9.59 -9.21
CA GLU A 126 15.35 10.53 -9.89
C GLU A 126 14.76 10.93 -11.24
N ILE A 127 14.98 12.18 -11.63
CA ILE A 127 14.61 12.67 -12.95
C ILE A 127 15.70 12.26 -13.93
N LYS A 128 15.34 11.46 -14.93
CA LYS A 128 16.27 11.00 -15.98
C LYS A 128 15.98 11.71 -17.30
N TYR A 129 17.05 11.97 -18.05
CA TYR A 129 17.00 12.51 -19.41
C TYR A 129 17.82 11.63 -20.36
N CYS A 130 17.42 11.62 -21.63
CA CYS A 130 18.30 11.21 -22.71
C CYS A 130 19.01 12.45 -23.27
N PRO A 131 20.36 12.48 -23.33
CA PRO A 131 21.10 13.59 -23.93
C PRO A 131 20.65 13.91 -25.35
N GLN A 132 20.35 12.90 -26.17
CA GLN A 132 19.90 13.12 -27.55
C GLN A 132 18.49 13.71 -27.61
N CYS A 133 17.53 13.19 -26.83
CA CYS A 133 16.19 13.79 -26.75
C CYS A 133 16.26 15.25 -26.32
N VAL A 134 17.09 15.58 -25.32
CA VAL A 134 17.24 16.97 -24.84
C VAL A 134 17.66 17.92 -25.96
N HIS A 135 18.59 17.53 -26.83
CA HIS A 135 18.98 18.35 -27.97
C HIS A 135 17.87 18.42 -29.03
N ASN A 136 17.29 17.27 -29.40
CA ASN A 136 16.20 17.23 -30.37
C ASN A 136 14.99 18.06 -29.92
N ASP A 137 14.60 17.99 -28.65
CA ASP A 137 13.48 18.72 -28.07
C ASP A 137 13.74 20.23 -28.12
N PHE A 138 14.96 20.64 -27.79
CA PHE A 138 15.38 22.04 -27.83
C PHE A 138 15.40 22.59 -29.25
N GLU A 139 15.91 21.82 -30.21
CA GLU A 139 15.93 22.21 -31.63
C GLU A 139 14.53 22.25 -32.25
N GLN A 140 13.68 21.27 -31.94
CA GLN A 140 12.36 21.12 -32.55
C GLN A 140 11.29 22.01 -31.91
N PHE A 141 11.27 22.11 -30.58
CA PHE A 141 10.22 22.79 -29.83
C PHE A 141 10.69 24.05 -29.11
N GLY A 142 12.00 24.32 -29.09
CA GLY A 142 12.59 25.43 -28.33
C GLY A 142 12.56 25.25 -26.82
N GLU A 143 12.09 24.11 -26.33
CA GLU A 143 11.90 23.81 -24.91
C GLU A 143 12.19 22.33 -24.64
N ILE A 144 12.91 22.07 -23.56
CA ILE A 144 13.17 20.71 -23.09
C ILE A 144 12.03 20.26 -22.19
N TYR A 145 11.63 19.00 -22.30
CA TYR A 145 10.60 18.42 -21.47
C TYR A 145 10.96 17.03 -20.95
N LEU A 146 10.21 16.56 -19.97
CA LEU A 146 10.37 15.20 -19.47
C LEU A 146 9.57 14.23 -20.32
N HIS A 147 10.26 13.28 -20.95
CA HIS A 147 9.61 12.09 -21.48
C HIS A 147 9.22 11.14 -20.35
N ARG A 148 8.00 10.59 -20.40
CA ARG A 148 7.49 9.63 -19.43
C ARG A 148 8.30 8.33 -19.46
N GLU A 149 8.70 7.88 -20.64
CA GLU A 149 9.45 6.64 -20.82
C GLU A 149 10.80 6.67 -20.10
N HIS A 150 11.50 7.80 -20.13
CA HIS A 150 12.78 7.97 -19.43
C HIS A 150 12.65 7.79 -17.91
N GLN A 151 11.46 7.97 -17.34
CA GLN A 151 11.24 7.90 -15.90
C GLN A 151 11.03 6.47 -15.40
N VAL A 152 11.04 5.47 -16.28
CA VAL A 152 10.99 4.06 -15.87
C VAL A 152 12.31 3.69 -15.16
N SER A 153 12.20 3.11 -13.97
CA SER A 153 13.34 2.91 -13.06
C SER A 153 14.37 1.94 -13.64
N PHE A 154 13.89 0.87 -14.27
CA PHE A 154 14.72 -0.21 -14.80
C PHE A 154 15.33 0.06 -16.18
N LEU A 155 14.94 1.15 -16.86
CA LEU A 155 15.56 1.56 -18.11
C LEU A 155 16.89 2.26 -17.84
N GLU A 156 17.92 1.78 -18.55
CA GLU A 156 19.28 2.36 -18.52
C GLU A 156 19.60 3.15 -19.79
N CYS A 157 18.95 2.83 -20.90
CA CYS A 157 19.05 3.57 -22.15
C CYS A 157 17.68 4.09 -22.59
N CYS A 158 17.70 5.15 -23.39
CA CYS A 158 16.52 5.63 -24.11
C CYS A 158 16.07 4.57 -25.14
N PRO A 159 14.78 4.17 -25.16
CA PRO A 159 14.27 3.23 -26.17
C PRO A 159 14.45 3.71 -27.60
N SER A 160 14.34 5.03 -27.83
CA SER A 160 14.41 5.64 -29.17
C SER A 160 15.84 5.82 -29.67
N HIS A 161 16.79 6.16 -28.78
CA HIS A 161 18.15 6.55 -29.16
C HIS A 161 19.24 5.55 -28.76
N SER A 162 18.94 4.57 -27.91
CA SER A 162 19.93 3.62 -27.37
C SER A 162 21.13 4.29 -26.67
N VAL A 163 20.91 5.49 -26.11
CA VAL A 163 21.90 6.27 -25.34
C VAL A 163 21.58 6.17 -23.86
N ARG A 164 22.60 6.18 -22.99
CA ARG A 164 22.43 6.12 -21.54
C ARG A 164 21.51 7.24 -21.01
N LEU A 165 20.56 6.87 -20.16
CA LEU A 165 19.73 7.81 -19.41
C LEU A 165 20.52 8.38 -18.23
N VAL A 166 20.54 9.70 -18.10
CA VAL A 166 21.33 10.42 -17.09
C VAL A 166 20.45 11.25 -16.16
N SER A 167 20.73 11.24 -14.86
CA SER A 167 20.06 12.08 -13.85
C SER A 167 20.97 13.18 -13.29
N ARG A 168 22.28 13.09 -13.56
CA ARG A 168 23.32 13.97 -13.02
C ARG A 168 24.39 14.26 -14.06
N CYS A 169 25.01 15.42 -13.92
CA CYS A 169 26.18 15.81 -14.71
C CYS A 169 27.40 14.97 -14.32
N PRO A 170 28.13 14.36 -15.28
CA PRO A 170 29.33 13.57 -14.97
C PRO A 170 30.51 14.42 -14.50
N ILE A 171 30.53 15.73 -14.77
CA ILE A 171 31.65 16.62 -14.45
C ILE A 171 31.50 17.24 -13.05
N CYS A 172 30.32 17.78 -12.73
CA CYS A 172 30.08 18.51 -11.49
C CYS A 172 29.08 17.85 -10.55
N GLU A 173 28.60 16.66 -10.89
CA GLU A 173 27.64 15.84 -10.13
C GLU A 173 26.29 16.49 -9.83
N SER A 174 26.05 17.67 -10.42
CA SER A 174 24.79 18.38 -10.27
C SER A 174 23.63 17.58 -10.86
N ARG A 175 22.51 17.51 -10.14
CA ARG A 175 21.28 16.88 -10.63
C ARG A 175 20.68 17.70 -11.76
N TYR A 176 20.23 17.02 -12.80
CA TYR A 176 19.49 17.63 -13.91
C TYR A 176 18.04 17.95 -13.55
N GLY A 177 17.50 17.32 -12.50
CA GLY A 177 16.20 17.69 -11.95
C GLY A 177 15.95 17.09 -10.58
N SER A 178 14.91 17.59 -9.89
CA SER A 178 14.50 17.09 -8.57
C SER A 178 12.99 17.22 -8.38
N ASN A 179 12.37 16.14 -7.92
CA ASN A 179 10.96 16.16 -7.53
C ASN A 179 10.73 16.99 -6.26
N GLU A 180 11.74 17.13 -5.40
CA GLU A 180 11.66 17.86 -4.14
C GLU A 180 11.68 19.37 -4.36
N SER A 181 12.57 19.86 -5.22
CA SER A 181 12.66 21.29 -5.54
C SER A 181 11.75 21.71 -6.70
N GLY A 182 11.37 20.78 -7.57
CA GLY A 182 10.62 21.06 -8.81
C GLY A 182 11.44 21.68 -9.94
N GLN A 183 12.76 21.70 -9.78
CA GLN A 183 13.68 22.15 -10.81
C GLN A 183 13.89 21.06 -11.86
N LEU A 184 13.84 21.45 -13.13
CA LEU A 184 14.14 20.62 -14.31
C LEU A 184 15.13 21.35 -15.23
N LEU A 185 15.59 20.69 -16.29
CA LEU A 185 16.47 21.29 -17.29
C LEU A 185 15.71 22.35 -18.09
N ARG A 186 16.34 23.50 -18.29
CA ARG A 186 15.84 24.60 -19.13
C ARG A 186 16.54 24.65 -20.49
N GLU A 187 17.81 24.28 -20.49
CA GLU A 187 18.72 24.33 -21.63
C GLU A 187 19.50 23.00 -21.70
N PRO A 188 20.16 22.67 -22.82
CA PRO A 188 20.94 21.44 -22.98
C PRO A 188 22.26 21.45 -22.17
N PHE A 189 22.28 22.16 -21.05
CA PHE A 189 23.40 22.33 -20.15
C PHE A 189 22.97 22.09 -18.70
N CYS A 190 23.89 21.57 -17.89
CA CYS A 190 23.67 21.53 -16.44
C CYS A 190 23.68 22.96 -15.87
N LYS A 191 23.30 23.10 -14.59
CA LYS A 191 23.29 24.40 -13.88
C LYS A 191 24.64 25.13 -13.85
N ASN A 192 25.74 24.42 -14.10
CA ASN A 192 27.11 24.96 -14.15
C ASN A 192 27.63 25.12 -15.59
N GLY A 193 26.77 25.01 -16.62
CA GLY A 193 27.13 25.24 -18.02
C GLY A 193 27.76 24.04 -18.77
N HIS A 194 27.86 22.86 -18.15
CA HIS A 194 28.38 21.67 -18.84
C HIS A 194 27.31 21.04 -19.73
N GLY A 195 27.63 20.76 -21.00
CA GLY A 195 26.74 20.06 -21.93
C GLY A 195 26.44 18.61 -21.52
N LEU A 196 25.35 18.06 -22.04
CA LEU A 196 25.00 16.66 -21.82
C LEU A 196 25.79 15.76 -22.78
N SER A 197 26.69 14.93 -22.25
CA SER A 197 27.48 13.98 -23.04
C SER A 197 26.62 12.81 -23.52
N VAL A 198 26.72 12.49 -24.82
CA VAL A 198 26.09 11.30 -25.41
C VAL A 198 27.00 10.10 -25.17
N GLU A 199 26.65 9.25 -24.22
CA GLU A 199 27.33 7.97 -23.99
C GLU A 199 26.47 6.83 -24.57
N LYS A 200 26.96 6.20 -25.64
CA LYS A 200 26.38 4.95 -26.14
C LYS A 200 26.78 3.84 -25.18
N LEU A 201 25.80 3.10 -24.68
CA LEU A 201 26.03 2.03 -23.73
C LEU A 201 25.85 0.69 -24.42
N GLU A 202 26.87 -0.16 -24.37
CA GLU A 202 26.73 -1.56 -24.74
C GLU A 202 26.01 -2.30 -23.62
N ILE A 203 24.70 -2.48 -23.79
CA ILE A 203 23.87 -3.27 -22.89
C ILE A 203 23.95 -4.72 -23.36
N ASN A 204 24.23 -5.65 -22.43
CA ASN A 204 24.14 -7.09 -22.69
C ASN A 204 22.78 -7.43 -23.35
N GLU A 205 22.79 -8.20 -24.43
CA GLU A 205 21.59 -8.59 -25.18
C GLU A 205 20.49 -9.18 -24.30
N THR A 206 20.83 -10.01 -23.30
CA THR A 206 19.84 -10.57 -22.36
C THR A 206 19.14 -9.47 -21.54
N LYS A 207 19.89 -8.45 -21.13
CA LYS A 207 19.38 -7.31 -20.36
C LYS A 207 18.49 -6.42 -21.22
N LYS A 208 18.93 -6.15 -22.45
CA LYS A 208 18.20 -5.38 -23.45
C LYS A 208 16.88 -6.06 -23.82
N TYR A 209 16.90 -7.37 -24.03
CA TYR A 209 15.70 -8.18 -24.26
C TYR A 209 14.71 -8.03 -23.10
N LEU A 210 15.16 -8.24 -21.86
CA LEU A 210 14.28 -8.17 -20.69
C LEU A 210 13.73 -6.75 -20.46
N GLN A 211 14.55 -5.69 -20.62
CA GLN A 211 14.06 -4.30 -20.60
C GLN A 211 12.97 -4.05 -21.66
N THR A 212 13.15 -4.59 -22.86
CA THR A 212 12.19 -4.44 -23.96
C THR A 212 10.87 -5.15 -23.66
N VAL A 213 10.92 -6.40 -23.20
CA VAL A 213 9.73 -7.16 -22.79
C VAL A 213 8.98 -6.42 -21.69
N MET A 214 9.67 -6.00 -20.64
CA MET A 214 9.05 -5.30 -19.52
C MET A 214 8.48 -3.95 -19.94
N MET A 215 9.15 -3.21 -20.83
CA MET A 215 8.64 -1.95 -21.35
C MET A 215 7.36 -2.16 -22.17
N ASN A 216 7.33 -3.17 -23.03
CA ASN A 216 6.14 -3.54 -23.79
C ASN A 216 4.98 -3.96 -22.87
N ASP A 217 5.26 -4.69 -21.80
CA ASP A 217 4.28 -5.04 -20.78
C ASP A 217 3.73 -3.80 -20.06
N LEU A 218 4.60 -2.84 -19.71
CA LEU A 218 4.16 -1.58 -19.10
C LEU A 218 3.22 -0.80 -20.01
N LEU A 219 3.58 -0.67 -21.29
CA LEU A 219 2.77 0.03 -22.29
C LEU A 219 1.44 -0.68 -22.50
N TYR A 220 1.46 -2.02 -22.64
CA TYR A 220 0.25 -2.82 -22.80
C TYR A 220 -0.72 -2.64 -21.63
N VAL A 221 -0.23 -2.76 -20.40
CA VAL A 221 -1.04 -2.58 -19.19
C VAL A 221 -1.55 -1.15 -19.06
N ARG A 222 -0.70 -0.16 -19.38
CA ARG A 222 -1.08 1.26 -19.37
C ARG A 222 -2.22 1.52 -20.34
N ASP A 223 -2.21 0.92 -21.53
CA ASP A 223 -3.18 1.20 -22.59
C ASP A 223 -4.50 0.42 -22.40
N HIS A 224 -4.45 -0.75 -21.74
CA HIS A 224 -5.61 -1.60 -21.45
C HIS A 224 -6.10 -1.48 -19.99
N TYR A 225 -5.74 -0.39 -19.32
CA TYR A 225 -6.02 -0.16 -17.90
C TYR A 225 -7.51 -0.20 -17.50
N LYS A 226 -8.43 -0.06 -18.47
CA LYS A 226 -9.89 -0.08 -18.23
C LYS A 226 -10.41 -1.48 -17.97
N ASP A 227 -9.75 -2.48 -18.53
CA ASP A 227 -10.15 -3.89 -18.45
C ASP A 227 -9.34 -4.66 -17.39
N LEU A 228 -8.54 -3.93 -16.60
CA LEU A 228 -7.58 -4.50 -15.66
C LEU A 228 -7.72 -3.90 -14.26
N SER A 229 -7.60 -4.78 -13.28
CA SER A 229 -7.54 -4.51 -11.85
C SER A 229 -6.62 -5.51 -11.19
N ALA A 230 -6.21 -5.21 -9.94
CA ALA A 230 -5.36 -6.12 -9.17
C ALA A 230 -5.96 -7.53 -9.06
N GLN A 231 -7.30 -7.63 -9.05
CA GLN A 231 -7.99 -8.90 -8.97
C GLN A 231 -7.85 -9.72 -10.25
N GLU A 232 -8.07 -9.10 -11.41
CA GLU A 232 -7.95 -9.78 -12.72
C GLU A 232 -6.51 -10.23 -12.97
N ILE A 233 -5.53 -9.33 -12.73
CA ILE A 233 -4.11 -9.68 -12.84
C ILE A 233 -3.77 -10.83 -11.88
N ARG A 234 -4.29 -10.80 -10.65
CA ARG A 234 -4.08 -11.88 -9.69
C ARG A 234 -4.63 -13.20 -10.21
N ILE A 235 -5.85 -13.24 -10.75
CA ILE A 235 -6.44 -14.48 -11.29
C ILE A 235 -5.53 -15.07 -12.36
N LYS A 236 -5.01 -14.24 -13.28
CA LYS A 236 -4.07 -14.68 -14.31
C LYS A 236 -2.77 -15.24 -13.75
N PHE A 237 -2.25 -14.68 -12.66
CA PHE A 237 -1.12 -15.30 -11.95
C PHE A 237 -1.49 -16.65 -11.34
N TYR A 238 -2.68 -16.81 -10.76
CA TYR A 238 -3.10 -18.10 -10.20
C TYR A 238 -3.24 -19.18 -11.27
N GLU A 239 -3.79 -18.86 -12.43
CA GLU A 239 -3.87 -19.76 -13.60
C GLU A 239 -2.47 -20.26 -13.97
N GLN A 240 -1.54 -19.35 -14.22
CA GLN A 240 -0.18 -19.68 -14.63
C GLN A 240 0.64 -20.38 -13.54
N LEU A 241 0.49 -19.97 -12.28
CA LEU A 241 1.16 -20.65 -11.16
C LEU A 241 0.64 -22.09 -10.99
N PHE A 242 -0.62 -22.34 -11.29
CA PHE A 242 -1.18 -23.68 -11.28
C PHE A 242 -0.62 -24.52 -12.44
N ALA A 243 -0.66 -24.01 -13.68
CA ALA A 243 -0.14 -24.70 -14.84
C ALA A 243 1.36 -25.05 -14.71
N ASN A 244 2.14 -24.17 -14.08
CA ASN A 244 3.56 -24.39 -13.79
C ASN A 244 3.83 -25.22 -12.51
N GLY A 245 2.79 -25.75 -11.84
CA GLY A 245 2.94 -26.66 -10.71
C GLY A 245 3.34 -26.01 -9.37
N TYR A 246 3.18 -24.70 -9.23
CA TYR A 246 3.45 -23.95 -7.99
C TYR A 246 2.28 -23.91 -7.02
N ILE A 247 1.09 -24.35 -7.44
CA ILE A 247 -0.10 -24.44 -6.59
C ILE A 247 -0.44 -25.91 -6.37
N THR A 248 -0.65 -26.30 -5.11
CA THR A 248 -1.12 -27.65 -4.78
C THR A 248 -2.57 -27.85 -5.21
N LEU A 249 -3.04 -29.10 -5.32
CA LEU A 249 -4.46 -29.38 -5.60
C LEU A 249 -5.41 -28.87 -4.50
N THR A 250 -4.89 -28.51 -3.33
CA THR A 250 -5.65 -27.84 -2.26
C THR A 250 -5.73 -26.32 -2.41
N GLY A 251 -5.13 -25.75 -3.46
CA GLY A 251 -5.08 -24.31 -3.73
C GLY A 251 -3.99 -23.56 -2.94
N VAL A 252 -3.04 -24.28 -2.32
CA VAL A 252 -1.97 -23.67 -1.54
C VAL A 252 -0.77 -23.38 -2.44
N ILE A 253 -0.33 -22.12 -2.45
CA ILE A 253 0.86 -21.69 -3.19
C ILE A 253 2.12 -22.17 -2.46
N GLN A 254 2.97 -22.91 -3.17
CA GLN A 254 4.27 -23.37 -2.69
C GLN A 254 5.31 -22.22 -2.73
N LYS A 255 5.08 -21.18 -1.93
CA LYS A 255 5.88 -19.93 -1.95
C LYS A 255 7.38 -20.15 -1.84
N LYS A 256 7.84 -21.10 -1.00
CA LYS A 256 9.27 -21.39 -0.83
C LYS A 256 9.90 -21.89 -2.13
N ARG A 257 9.25 -22.84 -2.81
CA ARG A 257 9.71 -23.39 -4.09
C ARG A 257 9.66 -22.33 -5.18
N LEU A 258 8.53 -21.63 -5.31
CA LEU A 258 8.36 -20.55 -6.29
C LEU A 258 9.46 -19.49 -6.19
N LEU A 259 9.72 -18.98 -4.98
CA LEU A 259 10.71 -17.93 -4.80
C LEU A 259 12.14 -18.43 -5.01
N PHE A 260 12.44 -19.69 -4.68
CA PHE A 260 13.74 -20.31 -4.96
C PHE A 260 13.99 -20.46 -6.46
N ASP A 261 13.02 -21.04 -7.19
CA ASP A 261 13.12 -21.20 -8.65
C ASP A 261 13.22 -19.84 -9.35
N PHE A 262 12.45 -18.85 -8.89
CA PHE A 262 12.52 -17.47 -9.38
C PHE A 262 13.89 -16.82 -9.13
N GLU A 263 14.45 -16.93 -7.91
CA GLU A 263 15.76 -16.35 -7.58
C GLU A 263 16.89 -17.00 -8.41
N LYS A 264 16.79 -18.32 -8.65
CA LYS A 264 17.70 -19.04 -9.53
C LYS A 264 17.61 -18.52 -10.97
N TRP A 265 16.41 -18.51 -11.56
CA TRP A 265 16.18 -17.98 -12.90
C TRP A 265 16.68 -16.54 -13.04
N PHE A 266 16.35 -15.67 -12.08
CA PHE A 266 16.75 -14.26 -12.10
C PHE A 266 18.27 -14.08 -12.04
N THR A 267 18.97 -14.91 -11.26
CA THR A 267 20.45 -14.86 -11.15
C THR A 267 21.13 -15.36 -12.42
N GLU A 268 20.60 -16.42 -13.04
CA GLU A 268 21.10 -16.97 -14.31
C GLU A 268 21.01 -15.97 -15.48
N GLN A 269 20.07 -15.01 -15.42
CA GLN A 269 19.98 -13.96 -16.42
C GLN A 269 21.11 -12.89 -16.32
N GLU A 270 21.99 -12.95 -15.31
CA GLU A 270 23.01 -11.93 -15.00
C GLU A 270 22.46 -10.49 -14.91
N ASN A 271 21.14 -10.34 -14.69
CA ASN A 271 20.42 -9.11 -14.92
C ASN A 271 20.15 -8.35 -13.62
N LYS A 272 20.83 -7.22 -13.42
CA LYS A 272 20.58 -6.28 -12.30
C LYS A 272 19.50 -5.23 -12.60
N ILE A 273 18.44 -5.62 -13.32
CA ILE A 273 17.38 -4.70 -13.78
C ILE A 273 16.55 -4.15 -12.61
N PHE A 274 16.31 -4.98 -11.59
CA PHE A 274 15.67 -4.59 -10.34
C PHE A 274 16.45 -5.11 -9.14
N ASN A 275 16.41 -4.36 -8.04
CA ASN A 275 16.90 -4.84 -6.76
C ASN A 275 15.84 -5.74 -6.10
N CYS A 276 16.07 -7.05 -6.15
CA CYS A 276 15.19 -8.06 -5.56
C CYS A 276 15.50 -8.40 -4.09
N ASN A 277 16.27 -7.58 -3.36
CA ASN A 277 16.59 -7.84 -1.94
C ASN A 277 15.35 -8.00 -1.05
N PHE A 278 14.23 -7.36 -1.42
CA PHE A 278 12.97 -7.48 -0.69
C PHE A 278 12.39 -8.90 -0.70
N LEU A 279 12.80 -9.81 -1.61
CA LEU A 279 12.32 -11.19 -1.67
C LEU A 279 12.55 -11.95 -0.34
N ARG A 280 13.61 -11.57 0.39
CA ARG A 280 13.96 -12.17 1.69
C ARG A 280 13.06 -11.67 2.83
N SER A 281 12.43 -10.51 2.66
CA SER A 281 11.59 -9.87 3.67
C SER A 281 10.34 -10.69 4.00
N ILE A 282 10.06 -10.84 5.30
CA ILE A 282 8.83 -11.45 5.81
C ILE A 282 7.61 -10.69 5.30
N TYR A 283 7.70 -9.35 5.21
CA TYR A 283 6.62 -8.51 4.71
C TYR A 283 6.23 -8.87 3.27
N PHE A 284 7.21 -9.00 2.37
CA PHE A 284 6.96 -9.39 0.99
C PHE A 284 6.35 -10.79 0.89
N LYS A 285 6.92 -11.78 1.60
CA LYS A 285 6.41 -13.16 1.59
C LYS A 285 4.95 -13.26 2.03
N ASN A 286 4.55 -12.45 3.00
CA ASN A 286 3.16 -12.35 3.47
C ASN A 286 2.27 -11.56 2.50
N SER A 287 2.85 -10.67 1.70
CA SER A 287 2.17 -9.78 0.75
C SER A 287 2.12 -10.31 -0.69
N LEU A 288 2.79 -11.42 -0.99
CA LEU A 288 2.80 -12.05 -2.32
C LEU A 288 1.36 -12.36 -2.77
N LEU A 289 0.99 -11.83 -3.94
CA LEU A 289 -0.34 -11.91 -4.58
C LEU A 289 -1.50 -11.34 -3.75
N ARG A 290 -1.21 -10.53 -2.73
CA ARG A 290 -2.23 -9.74 -2.04
C ARG A 290 -2.54 -8.48 -2.85
N THR A 291 -3.79 -8.33 -3.28
CA THR A 291 -4.23 -7.25 -4.19
C THR A 291 -3.95 -5.85 -3.64
N ASP A 292 -4.01 -5.65 -2.32
CA ASP A 292 -3.71 -4.38 -1.66
C ASP A 292 -2.23 -3.99 -1.75
N SER A 293 -1.34 -4.97 -1.85
CA SER A 293 0.11 -4.78 -1.88
C SER A 293 0.73 -4.87 -3.28
N MET A 294 -0.03 -5.31 -4.30
CA MET A 294 0.54 -5.57 -5.64
C MET A 294 1.23 -4.35 -6.25
N THR A 295 0.67 -3.14 -6.06
CA THR A 295 1.25 -1.89 -6.56
C THR A 295 2.65 -1.58 -6.04
N GLN A 296 2.99 -2.07 -4.85
CA GLN A 296 4.32 -1.82 -4.26
C GLN A 296 5.41 -2.63 -4.96
N PHE A 297 5.02 -3.76 -5.56
CA PHE A 297 5.94 -4.73 -6.14
C PHE A 297 5.65 -4.94 -7.64
N MET A 298 5.18 -3.91 -8.36
CA MET A 298 4.85 -4.04 -9.79
C MET A 298 6.06 -4.55 -10.61
N GLY A 299 7.27 -4.06 -10.31
CA GLY A 299 8.50 -4.54 -10.95
C GLY A 299 8.70 -6.06 -10.76
N PHE A 300 8.42 -6.57 -9.56
CA PHE A 300 8.44 -8.01 -9.30
C PHE A 300 7.38 -8.76 -10.12
N TYR A 301 6.14 -8.26 -10.20
CA TYR A 301 5.09 -8.97 -10.95
C TYR A 301 5.37 -9.00 -12.45
N LEU A 302 5.99 -7.96 -13.02
CA LEU A 302 6.47 -7.98 -14.41
C LEU A 302 7.51 -9.09 -14.61
N LEU A 303 8.50 -9.17 -13.72
CA LEU A 303 9.51 -10.23 -13.76
C LEU A 303 8.92 -11.63 -13.51
N LEU A 304 7.98 -11.76 -12.60
CA LEU A 304 7.31 -13.02 -12.31
C LEU A 304 6.51 -13.50 -13.52
N ALA A 305 5.85 -12.59 -14.25
CA ALA A 305 5.15 -12.96 -15.47
C ALA A 305 6.12 -13.36 -16.59
N ALA A 306 7.26 -12.67 -16.71
CA ALA A 306 8.33 -13.06 -17.60
C ALA A 306 8.86 -14.47 -17.29
N PHE A 307 9.05 -14.79 -16.00
CA PHE A 307 9.45 -16.11 -15.54
C PHE A 307 8.41 -17.20 -15.86
N LEU A 308 7.12 -16.95 -15.63
CA LEU A 308 6.07 -17.96 -15.78
C LEU A 308 5.60 -18.17 -17.22
N SER A 309 5.63 -17.13 -18.04
CA SER A 309 4.94 -17.12 -19.35
C SER A 309 5.65 -16.28 -20.42
N GLY A 310 6.88 -15.84 -20.16
CA GLY A 310 7.67 -15.01 -21.06
C GLY A 310 7.36 -13.51 -21.01
N SER A 311 6.12 -13.10 -20.73
CA SER A 311 5.74 -11.69 -20.51
C SER A 311 4.42 -11.54 -19.74
N LEU A 312 4.17 -10.37 -19.15
CA LEU A 312 2.87 -10.06 -18.54
C LEU A 312 1.76 -9.99 -19.59
N LYS A 313 2.03 -9.49 -20.79
CA LYS A 313 1.06 -9.50 -21.89
C LYS A 313 0.62 -10.92 -22.22
N THR A 314 1.55 -11.86 -22.36
CA THR A 314 1.25 -13.28 -22.62
C THR A 314 0.41 -13.87 -21.49
N LEU A 315 0.78 -13.60 -20.23
CA LEU A 315 0.04 -14.03 -19.04
C LEU A 315 -1.41 -13.53 -19.06
N LEU A 316 -1.62 -12.25 -19.36
CA LEU A 316 -2.95 -11.64 -19.37
C LEU A 316 -3.85 -12.16 -20.49
N LEU A 317 -3.26 -12.48 -21.64
CA LEU A 317 -3.97 -13.04 -22.80
C LEU A 317 -4.19 -14.56 -22.72
N SER A 318 -3.58 -15.23 -21.74
CA SER A 318 -3.72 -16.69 -21.58
C SER A 318 -5.18 -17.09 -21.35
N ARG A 319 -5.59 -18.22 -21.95
CA ARG A 319 -6.93 -18.81 -21.81
C ARG A 319 -6.93 -20.05 -20.93
N GLU A 320 -5.91 -20.21 -20.10
CA GLU A 320 -5.81 -21.34 -19.19
C GLU A 320 -6.94 -21.28 -18.15
N SER A 321 -7.69 -22.37 -18.02
CA SER A 321 -8.73 -22.46 -17.01
C SER A 321 -8.13 -22.96 -15.69
N TYR A 322 -8.33 -22.19 -14.62
CA TYR A 322 -8.13 -22.69 -13.25
C TYR A 322 -9.30 -23.59 -12.84
N ALA A 323 -9.36 -24.81 -13.39
CA ALA A 323 -10.37 -25.80 -13.07
C ALA A 323 -9.71 -27.12 -12.70
N LEU A 324 -9.96 -27.59 -11.47
CA LEU A 324 -9.59 -28.94 -11.07
C LEU A 324 -10.69 -29.89 -11.53
N PRO A 325 -10.40 -30.87 -12.41
CA PRO A 325 -11.36 -31.94 -12.70
C PRO A 325 -11.73 -32.65 -11.41
N ILE A 326 -13.02 -32.97 -11.27
CA ILE A 326 -13.57 -33.55 -10.05
C ILE A 326 -12.93 -34.93 -9.83
N PRO A 327 -12.16 -35.14 -8.75
CA PRO A 327 -11.55 -36.44 -8.48
C PRO A 327 -12.62 -37.53 -8.38
N PHE A 328 -12.41 -38.63 -9.11
CA PHE A 328 -13.34 -39.77 -9.29
C PHE A 328 -14.76 -39.41 -9.78
N GLY A 329 -14.90 -38.28 -10.47
CA GLY A 329 -16.16 -37.84 -11.07
C GLY A 329 -17.23 -37.48 -10.04
N SER A 330 -18.45 -37.25 -10.53
CA SER A 330 -19.59 -36.82 -9.72
C SER A 330 -20.42 -37.98 -9.14
N GLY A 331 -19.98 -39.23 -9.36
CA GLY A 331 -20.80 -40.42 -9.12
C GLY A 331 -21.83 -40.63 -10.25
N PRO A 332 -22.90 -41.42 -10.03
CA PRO A 332 -23.23 -42.14 -8.80
C PRO A 332 -22.35 -43.39 -8.55
N TRP A 333 -22.14 -43.76 -7.29
CA TRP A 333 -21.30 -44.89 -6.86
C TRP A 333 -22.13 -46.10 -6.42
N SER A 334 -21.55 -47.29 -6.56
CA SER A 334 -22.10 -48.56 -6.07
C SER A 334 -21.65 -48.85 -4.64
N CYS A 335 -22.40 -49.71 -3.94
CA CYS A 335 -22.02 -50.17 -2.60
C CYS A 335 -21.07 -51.36 -2.68
N TYR A 336 -19.97 -51.38 -1.91
CA TYR A 336 -19.07 -52.55 -1.87
C TYR A 336 -19.49 -53.64 -0.88
N ASN A 337 -20.70 -53.54 -0.29
CA ASN A 337 -21.21 -54.57 0.59
C ASN A 337 -21.75 -55.76 -0.23
N PRO A 338 -21.14 -56.96 -0.14
CA PRO A 338 -21.60 -58.13 -0.90
C PRO A 338 -23.06 -58.50 -0.64
N MET A 339 -23.58 -58.18 0.56
CA MET A 339 -24.95 -58.50 0.99
C MET A 339 -25.96 -57.38 0.73
N CYS A 340 -25.55 -56.29 0.06
CA CYS A 340 -26.41 -55.15 -0.20
C CYS A 340 -26.96 -55.20 -1.63
N LEU A 341 -28.27 -54.95 -1.81
CA LEU A 341 -28.83 -54.88 -3.16
C LEU A 341 -28.34 -53.67 -3.99
N TYR A 342 -27.57 -52.76 -3.40
CA TYR A 342 -26.90 -51.67 -4.13
C TYR A 342 -25.46 -52.04 -4.54
N LYS A 343 -25.09 -53.31 -4.40
CA LYS A 343 -23.83 -53.83 -4.93
C LYS A 343 -23.84 -53.74 -6.45
N ASP A 344 -22.79 -53.14 -7.01
CA ASP A 344 -22.61 -52.93 -8.45
C ASP A 344 -23.68 -52.06 -9.15
N ILE A 345 -24.63 -51.49 -8.40
CA ILE A 345 -25.64 -50.55 -8.90
C ILE A 345 -25.28 -49.12 -8.49
N PRO A 346 -24.97 -48.21 -9.43
CA PRO A 346 -24.55 -46.85 -9.13
C PRO A 346 -25.75 -45.97 -8.74
N LYS A 347 -26.16 -46.01 -7.46
CA LYS A 347 -27.30 -45.23 -6.91
C LYS A 347 -26.91 -44.23 -5.84
N ILE A 348 -25.66 -44.21 -5.38
CA ILE A 348 -25.21 -43.32 -4.31
C ILE A 348 -24.63 -42.06 -4.94
N SER A 349 -25.31 -40.92 -4.77
CA SER A 349 -24.87 -39.63 -5.33
C SER A 349 -24.23 -38.70 -4.29
N LYS A 350 -24.35 -39.01 -3.00
CA LYS A 350 -23.77 -38.22 -1.91
C LYS A 350 -22.41 -38.78 -1.49
N CYS A 351 -21.38 -37.93 -1.55
CA CYS A 351 -20.07 -38.24 -1.00
C CYS A 351 -19.42 -37.03 -0.34
N THR A 352 -18.46 -37.29 0.53
CA THR A 352 -17.48 -36.31 1.01
C THR A 352 -16.13 -36.60 0.36
N ARG A 353 -15.46 -35.54 -0.10
CA ARG A 353 -14.12 -35.62 -0.70
C ARG A 353 -13.10 -35.02 0.26
N SER A 354 -11.96 -35.65 0.37
CA SER A 354 -10.81 -35.08 1.07
C SER A 354 -9.53 -35.32 0.29
N VAL A 355 -8.58 -34.39 0.43
CA VAL A 355 -7.23 -34.55 -0.11
C VAL A 355 -6.39 -35.20 0.99
N ILE A 356 -5.84 -36.38 0.72
CA ILE A 356 -4.97 -37.07 1.69
C ILE A 356 -3.58 -36.47 1.65
N ASN A 357 -3.05 -36.24 0.44
CA ASN A 357 -1.75 -35.63 0.25
C ASN A 357 -1.80 -34.65 -0.93
N GLY A 358 -1.62 -33.36 -0.62
CA GLY A 358 -1.69 -32.26 -1.59
C GLY A 358 -0.52 -32.20 -2.57
N GLN A 359 0.58 -32.91 -2.31
CA GLN A 359 1.76 -32.97 -3.20
C GLN A 359 1.68 -34.15 -4.18
N THR A 360 1.21 -35.32 -3.74
CA THR A 360 1.08 -36.52 -4.60
C THR A 360 -0.26 -36.57 -5.35
N GLY A 361 -1.19 -35.68 -5.00
CA GLY A 361 -2.51 -35.61 -5.61
C GLY A 361 -3.40 -36.82 -5.31
N VAL A 362 -3.22 -37.42 -4.13
CA VAL A 362 -4.04 -38.54 -3.66
C VAL A 362 -5.31 -37.99 -3.02
N PHE A 363 -6.44 -38.36 -3.61
CA PHE A 363 -7.77 -38.00 -3.15
C PHE A 363 -8.42 -39.19 -2.45
N SER A 364 -9.33 -38.89 -1.53
CA SER A 364 -10.27 -39.88 -1.00
C SER A 364 -11.69 -39.41 -1.16
N ILE A 365 -12.55 -40.35 -1.55
CA ILE A 365 -14.00 -40.18 -1.50
C ILE A 365 -14.54 -41.10 -0.42
N ARG A 366 -15.35 -40.53 0.47
CA ARG A 366 -16.12 -41.28 1.44
C ARG A 366 -17.61 -41.12 1.13
N TYR A 367 -18.34 -42.22 1.08
CA TYR A 367 -19.79 -42.19 0.90
C TYR A 367 -20.47 -43.28 1.73
N PHE A 368 -21.70 -43.00 2.13
CA PHE A 368 -22.51 -43.91 2.94
C PHE A 368 -23.59 -44.53 2.06
N CYS A 369 -23.73 -45.86 2.13
CA CYS A 369 -24.83 -46.53 1.47
C CYS A 369 -26.13 -46.29 2.26
N PRO A 370 -27.16 -45.65 1.67
CA PRO A 370 -28.39 -45.34 2.39
C PRO A 370 -29.22 -46.59 2.75
N ARG A 371 -28.92 -47.73 2.13
CA ARG A 371 -29.63 -48.99 2.37
C ARG A 371 -29.04 -49.82 3.50
N CYS A 372 -27.71 -49.98 3.54
CA CYS A 372 -27.05 -50.86 4.50
C CYS A 372 -26.17 -50.11 5.51
N GLY A 373 -26.15 -48.77 5.49
CA GLY A 373 -25.36 -47.93 6.39
C GLY A 373 -23.83 -47.99 6.22
N ARG A 374 -23.32 -48.89 5.36
CA ARG A 374 -21.87 -49.10 5.20
C ARG A 374 -21.19 -47.85 4.64
N GLN A 375 -20.12 -47.44 5.30
CA GLN A 375 -19.18 -46.44 4.80
C GLN A 375 -18.24 -47.08 3.77
N ASN A 376 -18.15 -46.48 2.59
CA ASN A 376 -17.21 -46.87 1.54
C ASN A 376 -16.16 -45.75 1.40
N ILE A 377 -14.91 -46.13 1.17
CA ILE A 377 -13.80 -45.20 0.95
C ILE A 377 -13.09 -45.62 -0.34
N ILE A 378 -12.95 -44.70 -1.29
CA ILE A 378 -12.15 -44.85 -2.50
C ILE A 378 -10.94 -43.93 -2.36
N GLN A 379 -9.73 -44.43 -2.64
CA GLN A 379 -8.49 -43.66 -2.61
C GLN A 379 -7.72 -43.87 -3.92
N GLY A 380 -6.99 -42.84 -4.37
CA GLY A 380 -6.28 -42.90 -5.64
C GLY A 380 -5.64 -41.56 -6.02
N SER A 381 -4.56 -41.62 -6.80
CA SER A 381 -3.89 -40.43 -7.32
C SER A 381 -4.60 -39.89 -8.56
N TYR A 382 -4.50 -38.58 -8.77
CA TYR A 382 -4.97 -37.94 -10.01
C TYR A 382 -4.36 -38.56 -11.28
N SER A 383 -3.08 -38.95 -11.23
CA SER A 383 -2.36 -39.60 -12.34
C SER A 383 -2.85 -41.01 -12.69
N GLY A 384 -3.50 -41.70 -11.76
CA GLY A 384 -4.04 -43.06 -11.97
C GLY A 384 -5.44 -43.11 -12.59
N VAL A 385 -6.10 -41.96 -12.79
CA VAL A 385 -7.47 -41.91 -13.33
C VAL A 385 -7.48 -41.83 -14.86
N ILE A 386 -6.37 -41.40 -15.49
CA ILE A 386 -6.24 -41.33 -16.96
C ILE A 386 -5.99 -42.72 -17.56
N SER A 387 -5.37 -43.66 -16.83
CA SER A 387 -4.99 -44.98 -17.36
C SER A 387 -6.10 -46.03 -17.35
N SER A 388 -7.27 -45.75 -16.78
CA SER A 388 -8.40 -46.72 -16.73
C SER A 388 -9.53 -46.42 -17.71
N TRP A 389 -9.45 -45.33 -18.49
CA TRP A 389 -10.48 -44.96 -19.48
C TRP A 389 -10.09 -45.14 -20.95
N THR A 390 -8.88 -45.64 -21.24
CA THR A 390 -8.45 -45.99 -22.61
C THR A 390 -8.20 -47.48 -22.77
N LYS A 391 -9.27 -48.28 -22.65
CA LYS A 391 -9.38 -49.60 -23.29
C LYS A 391 -10.84 -50.04 -23.33
N SER A 392 -11.56 -49.53 -24.33
CA SER A 392 -12.73 -50.16 -24.96
C SER A 392 -13.25 -49.19 -26.02
N SER A 393 -12.52 -49.08 -27.13
CA SER A 393 -13.09 -48.61 -28.39
C SER A 393 -13.98 -49.72 -28.95
N THR A 394 -15.29 -49.47 -28.99
CA THR A 394 -16.17 -50.12 -29.96
C THR A 394 -17.05 -49.03 -30.54
N GLU A 395 -16.88 -48.83 -31.84
CA GLU A 395 -17.68 -47.97 -32.70
C GLU A 395 -19.17 -48.34 -32.61
N VAL A 396 -20.04 -47.32 -32.56
CA VAL A 396 -21.34 -47.34 -33.25
C VAL A 396 -21.68 -45.91 -33.67
N GLU A 397 -21.83 -45.72 -34.98
CA GLU A 397 -22.42 -44.56 -35.65
C GLU A 397 -23.92 -44.41 -35.35
N GLY A 398 -24.45 -43.18 -35.37
CA GLY A 398 -25.90 -42.99 -35.50
C GLY A 398 -26.48 -41.68 -34.96
N SER A 399 -26.50 -40.67 -35.81
CA SER A 399 -27.62 -39.73 -36.08
C SER A 399 -28.39 -39.03 -34.94
N SER A 400 -28.19 -37.70 -34.90
CA SER A 400 -29.18 -36.59 -34.92
C SER A 400 -30.45 -36.64 -34.05
N ILE A 401 -30.62 -35.62 -33.21
CA ILE A 401 -31.55 -34.46 -33.37
C ILE A 401 -31.28 -33.48 -32.20
N PRO A 402 -31.09 -32.17 -32.42
CA PRO A 402 -31.00 -31.18 -31.34
C PRO A 402 -32.39 -30.95 -30.75
N SER A 403 -32.63 -31.37 -29.52
CA SER A 403 -33.87 -31.01 -28.82
C SER A 403 -33.84 -29.53 -28.48
N GLU A 404 -34.95 -28.83 -28.78
CA GLU A 404 -35.29 -27.42 -28.48
C GLU A 404 -35.04 -26.99 -27.02
N ILE A 405 -34.68 -27.91 -26.15
CA ILE A 405 -34.25 -27.70 -24.77
C ILE A 405 -32.91 -26.96 -24.70
N ALA A 406 -31.99 -27.13 -25.66
CA ALA A 406 -30.70 -26.43 -25.65
C ALA A 406 -30.82 -24.92 -25.90
N LEU A 407 -31.79 -24.50 -26.73
CA LEU A 407 -32.10 -23.08 -26.96
C LEU A 407 -32.94 -22.46 -25.84
N ALA A 408 -33.70 -23.26 -25.09
CA ALA A 408 -34.42 -22.80 -23.90
C ALA A 408 -33.49 -22.51 -22.71
N TYR A 409 -32.33 -23.19 -22.61
CA TYR A 409 -31.37 -22.98 -21.52
C TYR A 409 -30.50 -21.73 -21.70
N GLU A 410 -30.25 -21.26 -22.92
CA GLU A 410 -29.48 -20.03 -23.17
C GLU A 410 -30.30 -18.74 -23.00
N GLN A 411 -31.64 -18.80 -23.06
CA GLN A 411 -32.48 -17.61 -22.83
C GLN A 411 -32.85 -17.39 -21.35
N ILE A 412 -32.57 -18.34 -20.44
CA ILE A 412 -32.94 -18.22 -19.01
C ILE A 412 -31.71 -17.90 -18.12
N ALA A 413 -30.49 -18.05 -18.62
CA ALA A 413 -29.24 -17.85 -17.87
C ALA A 413 -28.72 -16.40 -17.83
N ALA A 414 -29.61 -15.39 -17.93
CA ALA A 414 -29.25 -13.98 -17.81
C ALA A 414 -29.90 -13.26 -16.61
N GLY A 415 -30.63 -13.94 -15.71
CA GLY A 415 -31.49 -13.25 -14.73
C GLY A 415 -31.44 -13.65 -13.24
N THR A 416 -30.77 -14.73 -12.81
CA THR A 416 -31.16 -15.39 -11.53
C THR A 416 -30.08 -15.59 -10.45
N ASP A 417 -28.84 -15.11 -10.63
CA ASP A 417 -27.78 -15.31 -9.60
C ASP A 417 -27.83 -14.32 -8.41
N ILE A 418 -28.40 -13.12 -8.62
CA ILE A 418 -28.46 -12.07 -7.58
C ILE A 418 -29.52 -12.41 -6.52
N THR A 419 -30.70 -12.89 -6.92
CA THR A 419 -31.81 -13.20 -6.00
C THR A 419 -31.52 -14.41 -5.12
N THR A 420 -30.94 -15.47 -5.68
CA THR A 420 -30.61 -16.70 -4.93
C THR A 420 -29.55 -16.45 -3.85
N THR A 421 -28.57 -15.61 -4.15
CA THR A 421 -27.50 -15.27 -3.20
C THR A 421 -28.00 -14.34 -2.09
N ASN A 422 -28.92 -13.41 -2.41
CA ASN A 422 -29.57 -12.54 -1.42
C ASN A 422 -30.44 -13.36 -0.46
N LEU A 423 -31.26 -14.26 -0.97
CA LEU A 423 -32.13 -15.13 -0.16
C LEU A 423 -31.33 -15.98 0.84
N LYS A 424 -30.18 -16.54 0.44
CA LYS A 424 -29.29 -17.29 1.35
C LYS A 424 -28.73 -16.43 2.48
N ARG A 425 -28.37 -15.18 2.19
CA ARG A 425 -27.84 -14.24 3.20
C ARG A 425 -28.93 -13.72 4.13
N ARG A 426 -30.15 -13.50 3.61
CA ARG A 426 -31.33 -13.16 4.40
C ARG A 426 -31.65 -14.25 5.42
N ALA A 427 -31.77 -15.51 4.96
CA ALA A 427 -32.03 -16.66 5.83
C ALA A 427 -30.96 -16.86 6.92
N LYS A 428 -29.68 -16.59 6.60
CA LYS A 428 -28.59 -16.64 7.58
C LYS A 428 -28.74 -15.55 8.66
N MET A 429 -29.15 -14.34 8.29
CA MET A 429 -29.36 -13.25 9.24
C MET A 429 -30.60 -13.48 10.11
N GLU A 430 -31.70 -13.98 9.54
CA GLU A 430 -32.90 -14.36 10.31
C GLU A 430 -32.60 -15.43 11.36
N ASN A 431 -31.79 -16.44 11.01
CA ASN A 431 -31.35 -17.47 11.95
C ASN A 431 -30.54 -16.88 13.13
N ILE A 432 -29.67 -15.90 12.86
CA ILE A 432 -28.90 -15.20 13.92
C ILE A 432 -29.86 -14.45 14.86
N LEU A 433 -30.88 -13.80 14.31
CA LEU A 433 -31.86 -13.01 15.07
C LEU A 433 -32.84 -13.88 15.85
N ALA A 434 -33.21 -15.06 15.35
CA ALA A 434 -34.12 -15.98 16.03
C ALA A 434 -33.46 -16.73 17.19
N ASN A 435 -32.16 -17.02 17.10
CA ASN A 435 -31.45 -17.85 18.08
C ASN A 435 -30.75 -17.07 19.20
N ASN A 436 -30.81 -15.73 19.19
CA ASN A 436 -30.11 -14.89 20.14
C ASN A 436 -30.95 -13.68 20.56
N VAL A 437 -30.86 -13.29 21.83
CA VAL A 437 -31.43 -12.03 22.32
C VAL A 437 -30.35 -10.96 22.24
N PHE A 438 -30.62 -9.85 21.55
CA PHE A 438 -29.69 -8.75 21.36
C PHE A 438 -30.16 -7.48 22.08
N HIS A 439 -29.24 -6.81 22.77
CA HIS A 439 -29.48 -5.52 23.42
C HIS A 439 -29.00 -4.34 22.57
N SER A 440 -28.13 -4.59 21.57
CA SER A 440 -27.70 -3.57 20.63
C SER A 440 -27.45 -4.10 19.21
N ARG A 441 -27.67 -3.26 18.19
CA ARG A 441 -27.27 -3.58 16.80
C ARG A 441 -25.77 -3.82 16.65
N SER A 442 -24.96 -3.39 17.63
CA SER A 442 -23.51 -3.63 17.65
C SER A 442 -23.19 -5.10 17.94
N GLU A 443 -23.96 -5.76 18.81
CA GLU A 443 -23.82 -7.19 19.10
C GLU A 443 -24.15 -8.03 17.86
N ILE A 444 -25.23 -7.69 17.15
CA ILE A 444 -25.62 -8.35 15.89
C ILE A 444 -24.49 -8.26 14.86
N ARG A 445 -23.89 -7.07 14.72
CA ARG A 445 -22.75 -6.85 13.82
C ARG A 445 -21.50 -7.64 14.24
N ASN A 446 -21.31 -7.90 15.52
CA ASN A 446 -20.11 -8.57 16.02
C ASN A 446 -20.18 -10.10 15.86
N ILE A 447 -21.36 -10.69 15.71
CA ILE A 447 -21.52 -12.13 15.42
C ILE A 447 -21.04 -12.49 14.02
N ASP A 448 -21.53 -11.79 13.00
CA ASP A 448 -21.06 -11.97 11.62
C ASP A 448 -20.90 -10.62 10.94
N GLN A 449 -19.73 -10.02 11.17
CA GLN A 449 -19.38 -8.71 10.66
C GLN A 449 -19.34 -8.66 9.13
N SER A 450 -19.04 -9.79 8.48
CA SER A 450 -18.99 -9.90 7.03
C SER A 450 -20.40 -9.89 6.41
N LEU A 451 -21.32 -10.69 6.97
CA LEU A 451 -22.71 -10.77 6.56
C LEU A 451 -23.43 -9.43 6.80
N TYR A 452 -23.25 -8.84 7.99
CA TYR A 452 -23.86 -7.55 8.34
C TYR A 452 -23.42 -6.43 7.39
N ARG A 453 -22.11 -6.32 7.12
CA ARG A 453 -21.59 -5.30 6.17
C ARG A 453 -22.07 -5.54 4.75
N TRP A 454 -22.17 -6.80 4.34
CA TRP A 454 -22.65 -7.14 3.00
C TRP A 454 -24.12 -6.77 2.81
N LEU A 455 -25.00 -7.16 3.75
CA LEU A 455 -26.43 -6.84 3.72
C LEU A 455 -26.69 -5.33 3.84
N MET A 456 -25.96 -4.61 4.70
CA MET A 456 -26.06 -3.14 4.77
C MET A 456 -25.70 -2.41 3.47
N ARG A 457 -24.91 -3.03 2.59
CA ARG A 457 -24.41 -2.42 1.35
C ARG A 457 -25.24 -2.78 0.13
N ASN A 458 -25.75 -4.02 0.09
CA ASN A 458 -26.42 -4.58 -1.08
C ASN A 458 -27.92 -4.85 -0.87
N ASP A 459 -28.40 -4.87 0.38
CA ASP A 459 -29.79 -5.22 0.73
C ASP A 459 -30.24 -4.48 2.01
N LYS A 460 -29.99 -3.17 2.01
CA LYS A 460 -30.13 -2.30 3.18
C LYS A 460 -31.58 -2.17 3.65
N GLU A 461 -32.52 -2.06 2.72
CA GLU A 461 -33.94 -1.86 3.03
C GLU A 461 -34.51 -3.05 3.78
N TRP A 462 -34.24 -4.27 3.32
CA TRP A 462 -34.64 -5.49 4.01
C TRP A 462 -33.96 -5.59 5.38
N LEU A 463 -32.64 -5.35 5.47
CA LEU A 463 -31.93 -5.48 6.75
C LEU A 463 -32.44 -4.48 7.81
N GLU A 464 -32.76 -3.24 7.42
CA GLU A 464 -33.32 -2.24 8.35
C GLU A 464 -34.73 -2.61 8.84
N GLN A 465 -35.50 -3.40 8.10
CA GLN A 465 -36.82 -3.91 8.53
C GLN A 465 -36.71 -5.01 9.59
N VAL A 466 -35.69 -5.89 9.50
CA VAL A 466 -35.55 -7.04 10.41
C VAL A 466 -34.74 -6.68 11.68
N LEU A 467 -33.92 -5.63 11.65
CA LEU A 467 -33.13 -5.21 12.81
C LEU A 467 -33.99 -4.47 13.87
N PRO A 468 -33.73 -4.67 15.18
CA PRO A 468 -34.39 -3.92 16.26
C PRO A 468 -34.27 -2.41 16.05
N VAL A 469 -35.27 -1.61 16.44
CA VAL A 469 -35.24 -0.14 16.26
C VAL A 469 -33.94 0.46 16.81
N ARG A 470 -33.31 1.39 16.09
CA ARG A 470 -32.11 2.08 16.58
C ARG A 470 -32.49 2.83 17.86
N ILE A 471 -31.90 2.43 18.98
CA ILE A 471 -31.90 3.27 20.18
C ILE A 471 -31.12 4.54 19.82
N PRO A 472 -31.75 5.73 19.85
CA PRO A 472 -31.04 6.98 19.64
C PRO A 472 -29.89 7.04 20.65
N ARG A 473 -28.66 7.22 20.16
CA ARG A 473 -27.58 7.62 21.05
C ARG A 473 -27.86 9.06 21.42
N ASP A 474 -28.61 9.27 22.48
CA ASP A 474 -28.54 10.54 23.18
C ASP A 474 -27.07 10.81 23.44
N LYS A 475 -26.59 11.95 22.95
CA LYS A 475 -25.26 12.44 23.27
C LYS A 475 -25.21 12.54 24.79
N VAL A 476 -24.67 11.52 25.45
CA VAL A 476 -24.36 11.61 26.88
C VAL A 476 -23.45 12.83 26.99
N LYS A 477 -24.00 13.91 27.52
CA LYS A 477 -23.30 15.18 27.67
C LYS A 477 -22.14 14.92 28.61
N LEU A 478 -20.92 14.87 28.07
CA LEU A 478 -19.72 14.65 28.88
C LEU A 478 -19.60 15.79 29.89
N ASP A 479 -19.63 15.44 31.18
CA ASP A 479 -19.42 16.42 32.25
C ASP A 479 -17.93 16.73 32.38
N PHE A 480 -17.46 17.71 31.61
CA PHE A 480 -16.08 18.19 31.65
C PHE A 480 -15.68 18.71 33.04
N LYS A 481 -16.61 19.20 33.85
CA LYS A 481 -16.32 19.76 35.17
C LYS A 481 -15.99 18.65 36.18
N ALA A 482 -16.74 17.55 36.16
CA ALA A 482 -16.43 16.37 36.97
C ALA A 482 -15.13 15.69 36.51
N MET A 483 -14.94 15.58 35.19
CA MET A 483 -13.72 15.00 34.61
C MET A 483 -12.47 15.80 34.96
N ASP A 484 -12.52 17.13 34.89
CA ASP A 484 -11.37 18.00 35.18
C ASP A 484 -10.91 17.83 36.64
N LYS A 485 -11.85 17.75 37.58
CA LYS A 485 -11.52 17.48 39.00
C LYS A 485 -10.87 16.13 39.21
N HIS A 486 -11.38 15.08 38.56
CA HIS A 486 -10.86 13.73 38.72
C HIS A 486 -9.46 13.58 38.08
N LEU A 487 -9.25 14.21 36.93
CA LEU A 487 -7.99 14.15 36.21
C LEU A 487 -6.87 14.88 36.98
N VAL A 488 -7.16 15.97 37.68
CA VAL A 488 -6.22 16.64 38.61
C VAL A 488 -5.67 15.69 39.66
N LEU A 489 -6.53 14.87 40.29
CA LEU A 489 -6.08 13.90 41.30
C LEU A 489 -5.14 12.85 40.68
N LYS A 490 -5.49 12.35 39.49
CA LYS A 490 -4.65 11.39 38.77
C LYS A 490 -3.31 11.99 38.35
N ILE A 491 -3.30 13.22 37.88
CA ILE A 491 -2.07 13.97 37.55
C ILE A 491 -1.16 14.08 38.77
N ARG A 492 -1.70 14.43 39.95
CA ARG A 492 -0.92 14.48 41.20
C ARG A 492 -0.30 13.14 41.55
N THR A 493 -1.07 12.06 41.46
CA THR A 493 -0.56 10.72 41.75
C THR A 493 0.49 10.28 40.74
N ALA A 494 0.36 10.66 39.46
CA ALA A 494 1.34 10.33 38.43
C ALA A 494 2.64 11.14 38.60
N ALA A 495 2.54 12.43 38.94
CA ALA A 495 3.69 13.28 39.23
C ALA A 495 4.48 12.79 40.45
N ALA A 496 3.81 12.35 41.51
CA ALA A 496 4.44 11.82 42.71
C ALA A 496 5.22 10.51 42.49
N ARG A 497 4.97 9.80 41.37
CA ARG A 497 5.71 8.58 40.99
C ARG A 497 7.01 8.86 40.24
N ILE A 498 7.30 10.12 39.91
CA ILE A 498 8.56 10.47 39.24
C ILE A 498 9.70 10.33 40.23
N ASP A 499 10.68 9.49 39.88
CA ASP A 499 11.92 9.32 40.63
C ASP A 499 12.67 10.67 40.76
N PRO A 500 13.09 11.09 41.98
CA PRO A 500 13.94 12.28 42.16
C PRO A 500 15.19 12.29 41.24
N GLU A 501 15.75 11.12 40.94
CA GLU A 501 16.91 10.91 40.07
C GLU A 501 16.55 10.75 38.58
N TYR A 502 15.31 11.04 38.18
CA TYR A 502 14.85 10.97 36.80
C TYR A 502 15.75 11.77 35.85
N ARG A 503 16.26 11.10 34.80
CA ARG A 503 17.42 11.61 34.03
C ARG A 503 17.11 12.74 33.06
N LEU A 504 15.85 12.89 32.65
CA LEU A 504 15.42 13.85 31.63
C LEU A 504 14.63 15.01 32.25
N PRO A 505 14.49 16.15 31.55
CA PRO A 505 13.60 17.23 31.98
C PRO A 505 12.14 16.75 32.03
N ILE A 506 11.43 17.10 33.10
CA ILE A 506 10.00 16.76 33.21
C ILE A 506 9.20 17.71 32.30
N LYS A 507 8.58 17.16 31.25
CA LYS A 507 7.71 17.90 30.32
C LYS A 507 6.27 17.40 30.44
N ARG A 508 5.30 18.13 29.87
CA ARG A 508 3.88 17.72 29.86
C ARG A 508 3.70 16.27 29.38
N GLY A 509 4.44 15.89 28.33
CA GLY A 509 4.43 14.53 27.79
C GLY A 509 4.90 13.46 28.79
N THR A 510 5.84 13.79 29.69
CA THR A 510 6.31 12.88 30.73
C THR A 510 5.17 12.47 31.66
N ILE A 511 4.36 13.43 32.11
CA ILE A 511 3.22 13.18 33.00
C ILE A 511 2.07 12.49 32.26
N ILE A 512 1.76 12.93 31.04
CA ILE A 512 0.68 12.36 30.23
C ILE A 512 0.92 10.88 29.93
N ASN A 513 2.18 10.48 29.72
CA ASN A 513 2.54 9.10 29.45
C ASN A 513 2.52 8.19 30.70
N LEU A 514 2.45 8.77 31.90
CA LEU A 514 2.29 8.06 33.17
C LEU A 514 0.81 7.87 33.56
N LEU A 515 -0.12 8.52 32.85
CA LEU A 515 -1.56 8.34 33.02
C LEU A 515 -2.09 7.12 32.26
N ASP A 516 -3.25 6.60 32.68
CA ASP A 516 -3.98 5.58 31.93
C ASP A 516 -4.25 6.04 30.48
N PRO A 517 -4.20 5.15 29.47
CA PRO A 517 -4.35 5.54 28.06
C PRO A 517 -5.64 6.32 27.76
N SER A 518 -6.73 6.00 28.45
CA SER A 518 -8.01 6.72 28.36
C SER A 518 -7.88 8.17 28.83
N ASP A 519 -7.26 8.40 29.98
CA ASP A 519 -7.13 9.73 30.59
C ASP A 519 -6.05 10.57 29.90
N GLY A 520 -4.95 9.94 29.47
CA GLY A 520 -3.97 10.59 28.60
C GLY A 520 -4.58 11.03 27.26
N ASN A 521 -5.43 10.20 26.65
CA ASN A 521 -6.15 10.56 25.43
C ASN A 521 -7.18 11.66 25.66
N ARG A 522 -7.92 11.62 26.78
CA ARG A 522 -8.86 12.68 27.17
C ARG A 522 -8.14 14.02 27.32
N PHE A 523 -6.99 14.05 27.99
CA PHE A 523 -6.19 15.27 28.10
C PHE A 523 -5.74 15.76 26.71
N ARG A 524 -5.17 14.90 25.86
CA ARG A 524 -4.72 15.29 24.50
C ARG A 524 -5.84 15.93 23.67
N HIS A 525 -7.04 15.35 23.70
CA HIS A 525 -8.17 15.81 22.89
C HIS A 525 -8.94 17.00 23.51
N TYR A 526 -9.04 17.05 24.83
CA TYR A 526 -9.93 17.98 25.53
C TYR A 526 -9.23 18.95 26.49
N HIS A 527 -7.89 19.09 26.45
CA HIS A 527 -7.16 20.01 27.35
C HIS A 527 -7.71 21.45 27.39
N HIS A 528 -8.26 21.95 26.27
CA HIS A 528 -8.91 23.26 26.18
C HIS A 528 -10.17 23.40 27.07
N GLN A 529 -10.79 22.29 27.48
CA GLN A 529 -11.96 22.25 28.37
C GLN A 529 -11.62 21.72 29.76
N LEU A 530 -10.33 21.51 30.07
CA LEU A 530 -9.83 20.94 31.33
C LEU A 530 -8.83 21.89 32.00
N PRO A 531 -9.22 23.13 32.34
CA PRO A 531 -8.30 24.16 32.82
C PRO A 531 -7.61 23.80 34.15
N LEU A 532 -8.27 23.07 35.05
CA LEU A 532 -7.67 22.66 36.32
C LEU A 532 -6.56 21.64 36.09
N SER A 533 -6.79 20.68 35.19
CA SER A 533 -5.82 19.65 34.81
C SER A 533 -4.61 20.24 34.11
N VAL A 534 -4.80 21.22 33.23
CA VAL A 534 -3.70 21.94 32.57
C VAL A 534 -2.85 22.66 33.63
N LYS A 535 -3.49 23.42 34.52
CA LYS A 535 -2.81 24.13 35.60
C LYS A 535 -2.04 23.19 36.52
N GLU A 536 -2.57 22.01 36.81
CA GLU A 536 -1.89 21.04 37.66
C GLU A 536 -0.68 20.38 36.98
N ILE A 537 -0.78 20.03 35.69
CA ILE A 537 0.36 19.52 34.93
C ILE A 537 1.47 20.57 34.86
N ASP A 538 1.13 21.83 34.60
CA ASP A 538 2.12 22.89 34.42
C ASP A 538 2.95 23.17 35.68
N LYS A 539 2.41 22.90 36.88
CA LYS A 539 3.18 22.97 38.14
C LYS A 539 4.34 21.97 38.19
N THR A 540 4.23 20.86 37.46
CA THR A 540 5.20 19.76 37.49
C THR A 540 6.20 19.84 36.33
N VAL A 541 5.97 20.74 35.38
CA VAL A 541 6.81 20.91 34.20
C VAL A 541 8.04 21.73 34.60
N GLU A 542 9.22 21.17 34.33
CA GLU A 542 10.49 21.84 34.60
C GLU A 542 10.87 22.73 33.43
N ASP A 543 11.26 23.96 33.77
CA ASP A 543 12.07 24.78 32.87
C ASP A 543 13.53 24.29 32.88
N THR A 544 14.36 24.89 32.02
CA THR A 544 15.75 24.47 31.87
C THR A 544 16.55 24.65 33.17
N LYS A 545 16.25 25.69 33.97
CA LYS A 545 16.97 25.99 35.21
C LYS A 545 16.63 25.01 36.32
N ALA A 546 15.34 24.75 36.53
CA ALA A 546 14.84 23.78 37.51
C ALA A 546 15.43 22.38 37.26
N PHE A 547 15.53 21.98 35.99
CA PHE A 547 16.18 20.72 35.62
C PHE A 547 17.69 20.71 35.97
N LEU A 548 18.42 21.78 35.66
CA LEU A 548 19.84 21.88 36.01
C LEU A 548 20.01 21.74 37.52
N ILE A 549 19.24 22.50 38.32
CA ILE A 549 19.29 22.47 39.79
C ILE A 549 18.99 21.07 40.34
N ARG A 550 17.90 20.42 39.91
CA ARG A 550 17.55 19.06 40.36
C ARG A 550 18.64 18.05 40.01
N SER A 551 19.29 18.22 38.86
CA SER A 551 20.31 17.29 38.39
C SER A 551 21.68 17.42 39.06
N ILE A 552 21.90 18.42 39.93
CA ILE A 552 23.20 18.67 40.59
C ILE A 552 23.66 17.44 41.39
N SER A 553 22.80 16.89 42.25
CA SER A 553 23.09 15.72 43.08
C SER A 553 23.56 14.52 42.24
N ARG A 554 22.85 14.26 41.13
CA ARG A 554 23.18 13.17 40.21
C ARG A 554 24.56 13.32 39.57
N HIS A 555 24.87 14.53 39.10
CA HIS A 555 26.16 14.79 38.46
C HIS A 555 27.30 14.79 39.48
N TYR A 556 27.07 15.32 40.69
CA TYR A 556 28.02 15.25 41.80
C TYR A 556 28.40 13.81 42.15
N SER A 557 27.42 12.92 42.32
CA SER A 557 27.69 11.50 42.60
C SER A 557 28.53 10.85 41.51
N LYS A 558 28.28 11.19 40.24
CA LYS A 558 29.10 10.69 39.12
C LYS A 558 30.53 11.24 39.14
N ILE A 559 30.71 12.51 39.47
CA ILE A 559 32.03 13.14 39.55
C ILE A 559 32.84 12.54 40.72
N ARG A 560 32.21 12.34 41.88
CA ARG A 560 32.81 11.67 43.03
C ARG A 560 33.28 10.26 42.71
N ASN A 561 32.47 9.48 41.99
CA ASN A 561 32.85 8.12 41.56
C ASN A 561 34.05 8.10 40.58
N ARG A 562 34.42 9.24 39.98
CA ARG A 562 35.60 9.38 39.13
C ARG A 562 36.86 9.83 39.90
N GLY A 563 36.78 9.96 41.22
CA GLY A 563 37.94 10.21 42.09
C GLY A 563 38.13 11.66 42.53
N THR A 564 37.31 12.62 42.07
CA THR A 564 37.46 14.03 42.46
C THR A 564 36.74 14.32 43.78
N ALA A 565 37.52 14.68 44.81
CA ALA A 565 36.99 14.87 46.16
C ALA A 565 36.54 16.30 46.49
N VAL A 566 37.18 17.30 45.91
CA VAL A 566 36.89 18.72 46.11
C VAL A 566 36.95 19.43 44.76
N MET A 567 36.11 20.44 44.54
CA MET A 567 36.05 21.17 43.26
C MET A 567 35.46 22.58 43.43
N THR A 568 35.79 23.47 42.49
CA THR A 568 35.13 24.76 42.32
C THR A 568 33.79 24.63 41.57
N VAL A 569 32.98 25.69 41.58
CA VAL A 569 31.73 25.73 40.78
C VAL A 569 32.02 25.57 39.29
N ASN A 570 33.10 26.17 38.77
CA ASN A 570 33.47 26.07 37.36
C ASN A 570 33.95 24.67 36.98
N GLU A 571 34.74 24.04 37.84
CA GLU A 571 35.16 22.65 37.66
C GLU A 571 33.95 21.70 37.67
N PHE A 572 32.99 21.89 38.58
CA PHE A 572 31.75 21.13 38.59
C PHE A 572 31.00 21.27 37.24
N LYS A 573 30.82 22.50 36.75
CA LYS A 573 30.13 22.76 35.48
C LYS A 573 30.85 22.08 34.30
N SER A 574 32.18 22.01 34.34
CA SER A 574 33.00 21.44 33.27
C SER A 574 32.88 19.91 33.25
N MET A 575 32.87 19.30 34.43
CA MET A 575 32.82 17.84 34.59
C MET A 575 31.40 17.26 34.52
N ALA A 576 30.36 18.06 34.79
CA ALA A 576 28.97 17.60 34.84
C ALA A 576 28.36 17.42 33.44
N SER A 577 28.20 18.52 32.68
CA SER A 577 27.60 18.53 31.34
C SER A 577 27.72 19.90 30.70
N VAL A 578 27.87 19.94 29.37
CA VAL A 578 27.87 21.17 28.55
C VAL A 578 26.65 22.05 28.80
N SER A 579 25.49 21.47 29.19
CA SER A 579 24.27 22.24 29.48
C SER A 579 24.42 23.22 30.64
N TYR A 580 25.28 22.93 31.62
CA TYR A 580 25.56 23.87 32.72
C TYR A 580 26.32 25.12 32.25
N HIS A 581 27.13 25.00 31.19
CA HIS A 581 27.83 26.13 30.58
C HIS A 581 26.90 26.97 29.70
N LEU A 582 26.08 26.30 28.88
CA LEU A 582 25.20 26.98 27.91
C LEU A 582 23.98 27.64 28.54
N HIS A 583 23.46 27.08 29.64
CA HIS A 583 22.16 27.47 30.21
C HIS A 583 22.19 27.73 31.72
N GLY A 584 23.34 27.57 32.38
CA GLY A 584 23.50 27.89 33.80
C GLY A 584 23.77 29.38 34.01
N ASP A 585 22.95 30.03 34.84
CA ASP A 585 23.10 31.43 35.23
C ASP A 585 23.60 31.55 36.70
N LYS A 586 23.64 32.78 37.21
CA LYS A 586 24.08 33.07 38.59
C LYS A 586 23.28 32.31 39.65
N GLU A 587 22.00 32.03 39.38
CA GLU A 587 21.13 31.30 40.31
C GLU A 587 21.51 29.82 40.38
N VAL A 588 21.74 29.19 39.22
CA VAL A 588 22.23 27.80 39.15
C VAL A 588 23.61 27.69 39.80
N ASP A 589 24.50 28.66 39.57
CA ASP A 589 25.84 28.69 40.17
C ASP A 589 25.79 28.80 41.70
N ASN A 590 24.86 29.60 42.25
CA ASN A 590 24.62 29.68 43.69
C ASN A 590 24.12 28.35 44.26
N HIS A 591 23.21 27.65 43.57
CA HIS A 591 22.73 26.34 43.98
C HIS A 591 23.86 25.28 43.98
N ILE A 592 24.75 25.31 42.97
CA ILE A 592 25.93 24.45 42.94
C ILE A 592 26.85 24.76 44.13
N ARG A 593 27.14 26.05 44.37
CA ARG A 593 27.99 26.47 45.49
C ARG A 593 27.45 26.01 46.84
N MET A 594 26.18 26.28 47.12
CA MET A 594 25.52 25.84 48.35
C MET A 594 25.53 24.31 48.49
N PHE A 595 25.29 23.59 47.39
CA PHE A 595 25.29 22.13 47.41
C PHE A 595 26.69 21.55 47.71
N LEU A 596 27.73 22.06 47.06
CA LEU A 596 29.12 21.64 47.28
C LEU A 596 29.59 21.99 48.70
N GLN A 597 29.24 23.17 49.20
CA GLN A 597 29.54 23.60 50.57
C GLN A 597 28.89 22.68 51.61
N LYS A 598 27.61 22.34 51.43
CA LYS A 598 26.90 21.37 52.28
C LYS A 598 27.53 19.97 52.28
N LYS A 599 28.20 19.60 51.20
CA LYS A 599 28.90 18.31 51.05
C LYS A 599 30.37 18.36 51.44
N GLY A 600 30.88 19.49 51.94
CA GLY A 600 32.29 19.67 52.29
C GLY A 600 33.24 19.51 51.09
N ALA A 601 32.76 19.80 49.89
CA ALA A 601 33.44 19.53 48.62
C ALA A 601 33.80 20.80 47.84
N LEU A 602 33.57 21.98 48.42
CA LEU A 602 33.81 23.28 47.78
C LEU A 602 35.25 23.73 48.01
N ILE A 603 35.91 24.14 46.93
CA ILE A 603 37.15 24.93 46.97
C ILE A 603 36.75 26.38 46.71
N ASP A 604 36.93 27.26 47.68
CA ASP A 604 36.79 28.71 47.46
C ASP A 604 38.03 29.19 46.71
N THR A 605 37.80 29.80 45.54
CA THR A 605 38.82 30.53 44.76
C THR A 605 38.67 32.01 44.97
#